data_AF-A0A2I0QEC8-F1
#
_entry.id   AF-A0A2I0QEC8-F1
#
_cell.length_a   1.000
_cell.length_b   1.000
_cell.length_c   1.000
_cell.angle_alpha   90.00
_cell.angle_beta   90.00
_cell.angle_gamma   90.00
#
_symmetry.space_group_name_H-M   'P 1'
#
loop_
_entity.id
_entity.type
_entity.pdbx_description
1 polymer ?
#
loop_
_entity_poly.entity_id
_entity_poly.type
_entity_poly.pdbx_seq_one_letter_code
_entity_poly.pdbx_strand_id
1 'polypeptide(L)'
;MAGEFLVPGLNLYGNLINIIIINKKSGISNKMFHLWMIIYLVSVLICFTITYTTFFVKKPNQTRKLFGTVTLILGTICILDFLSQVAGPTDQSIYMQKIIIVIYPFATFIAMLIPRTLCMPLKNRTLLKILMFPVMIGLFSISMGGIVTGAEASCLNELIFVKFLYLEDIYSMWIFANFLPVIVFYYYSGKILKSPAVKSNKEVMNRLKIFILAFTVLVVLVFAFGIAEVVFGTPPLSSLSSAIATSLAMVAFKLGNEKM
;
A
#
# COMPACT_ATOMS: atom_id res chain seq x y z
N MET A 1 -5.38 -31.22 -9.93
CA MET A 1 -6.45 -30.48 -9.21
C MET A 1 -6.23 -28.97 -9.36
N ALA A 2 -6.33 -28.44 -10.58
CA ALA A 2 -5.96 -27.05 -10.92
C ALA A 2 -7.14 -26.25 -11.52
N GLY A 3 -8.38 -26.68 -11.30
CA GLY A 3 -9.57 -26.13 -11.95
C GLY A 3 -10.51 -25.30 -11.06
N GLU A 4 -10.39 -25.36 -9.73
CA GLU A 4 -11.45 -24.85 -8.83
C GLU A 4 -11.17 -23.48 -8.18
N PHE A 5 -9.98 -22.91 -8.36
CA PHE A 5 -9.60 -21.63 -7.71
C PHE A 5 -9.72 -20.38 -8.60
N LEU A 6 -10.15 -20.50 -9.86
CA LEU A 6 -10.43 -19.36 -10.74
C LEU A 6 -11.79 -18.69 -10.46
N VAL A 7 -12.68 -19.38 -9.75
CA VAL A 7 -14.07 -18.97 -9.51
C VAL A 7 -14.23 -17.80 -8.53
N PRO A 8 -13.44 -17.66 -7.43
CA PRO A 8 -13.65 -16.55 -6.48
C PRO A 8 -13.28 -15.18 -7.07
N GLY A 9 -12.24 -15.12 -7.90
CA GLY A 9 -11.82 -13.89 -8.56
C GLY A 9 -12.85 -13.40 -9.59
N LEU A 10 -13.31 -14.31 -10.47
CA LEU A 10 -14.37 -14.04 -11.45
C LEU A 10 -15.70 -13.66 -10.80
N ASN A 11 -16.05 -14.23 -9.64
CA ASN A 11 -17.22 -13.81 -8.87
C ASN A 11 -17.07 -12.41 -8.27
N LEU A 12 -15.86 -11.99 -7.88
CA LEU A 12 -15.60 -10.62 -7.46
C LEU A 12 -15.72 -9.63 -8.63
N TYR A 13 -15.23 -9.99 -9.82
CA TYR A 13 -15.39 -9.19 -11.05
C TYR A 13 -16.85 -9.10 -11.51
N GLY A 14 -17.58 -10.23 -11.47
CA GLY A 14 -19.00 -10.28 -11.79
C GLY A 14 -19.86 -9.48 -10.80
N ASN A 15 -19.51 -9.52 -9.50
CA ASN A 15 -20.19 -8.72 -8.48
C ASN A 15 -19.86 -7.22 -8.58
N LEU A 16 -18.62 -6.83 -8.92
CA LEU A 16 -18.26 -5.44 -9.20
C LEU A 16 -19.02 -4.89 -10.41
N ILE A 17 -19.11 -5.67 -11.50
CA ILE A 17 -19.88 -5.29 -12.69
C ILE A 17 -21.38 -5.24 -12.37
N ASN A 18 -21.91 -6.19 -11.59
CA ASN A 18 -23.32 -6.16 -11.16
C ASN A 18 -23.63 -4.98 -10.23
N ILE A 19 -22.72 -4.58 -9.33
CA ILE A 19 -22.90 -3.37 -8.52
C ILE A 19 -22.91 -2.11 -9.40
N ILE A 20 -22.10 -2.06 -10.45
CA ILE A 20 -22.10 -0.98 -11.45
C ILE A 20 -23.42 -0.96 -12.24
N ILE A 21 -23.97 -2.12 -12.61
CA ILE A 21 -25.21 -2.23 -13.38
C ILE A 21 -26.46 -1.97 -12.53
N ILE A 22 -26.50 -2.46 -11.29
CA ILE A 22 -27.63 -2.24 -10.36
C ILE A 22 -27.78 -0.76 -10.02
N ASN A 23 -26.66 -0.04 -9.83
CA ASN A 23 -26.68 1.41 -9.64
C ASN A 23 -27.23 2.18 -10.86
N LYS A 24 -27.17 1.61 -12.06
CA LYS A 24 -27.69 2.23 -13.28
C LYS A 24 -29.22 2.11 -13.40
N LYS A 25 -29.83 1.12 -12.77
CA LYS A 25 -31.29 0.87 -12.80
C LYS A 25 -32.07 1.57 -11.69
N SER A 26 -31.43 1.98 -10.60
CA SER A 26 -32.09 2.53 -9.40
C SER A 26 -32.44 4.02 -9.47
N GLY A 27 -32.16 4.73 -10.58
CA GLY A 27 -32.52 6.14 -10.71
C GLY A 27 -31.83 7.06 -9.69
N ILE A 28 -30.77 6.59 -9.02
CA ILE A 28 -29.89 7.43 -8.19
C ILE A 28 -29.10 8.32 -9.15
N SER A 29 -29.63 9.53 -9.35
CA SER A 29 -29.05 10.64 -10.11
C SER A 29 -27.51 10.66 -10.10
N ASN A 30 -26.92 10.51 -11.30
CA ASN A 30 -25.63 11.06 -11.73
C ASN A 30 -24.49 11.15 -10.70
N LYS A 31 -24.12 10.04 -10.05
CA LYS A 31 -22.74 9.88 -9.54
C LYS A 31 -21.91 9.22 -10.62
N MET A 32 -21.51 9.99 -11.64
CA MET A 32 -20.51 9.54 -12.59
C MET A 32 -19.31 9.05 -11.79
N PHE A 33 -18.93 7.80 -11.98
CA PHE A 33 -17.60 7.31 -11.62
C PHE A 33 -16.61 8.31 -12.22
N HIS A 34 -16.06 9.22 -11.40
CA HIS A 34 -15.24 10.28 -11.93
C HIS A 34 -13.95 9.65 -12.49
N LEU A 35 -13.50 10.12 -13.66
CA LEU A 35 -12.39 9.52 -14.41
C LEU A 35 -11.13 9.33 -13.55
N TRP A 36 -10.90 10.23 -12.59
CA TRP A 36 -9.78 10.19 -11.68
C TRP A 36 -9.85 8.99 -10.69
N MET A 37 -11.05 8.51 -10.33
CA MET A 37 -11.24 7.34 -9.46
C MET A 37 -10.80 6.04 -10.11
N ILE A 38 -10.71 6.01 -11.45
CA ILE A 38 -10.19 4.85 -12.21
C ILE A 38 -8.72 4.59 -11.84
N ILE A 39 -7.97 5.63 -11.44
CA ILE A 39 -6.55 5.51 -11.09
C ILE A 39 -6.37 4.62 -9.85
N TYR A 40 -7.31 4.64 -8.89
CA TYR A 40 -7.29 3.70 -7.76
C TYR A 40 -7.51 2.26 -8.23
N LEU A 41 -8.50 2.02 -9.10
CA LEU A 41 -8.76 0.68 -9.63
C LEU A 41 -7.55 0.13 -10.40
N VAL A 42 -6.91 0.95 -11.24
CA VAL A 42 -5.67 0.56 -11.93
C VAL A 42 -4.57 0.21 -10.92
N SER A 43 -4.42 1.01 -9.86
CA SER A 43 -3.45 0.75 -8.78
C SER A 43 -3.73 -0.56 -8.05
N VAL A 44 -5.01 -0.87 -7.77
CA VAL A 44 -5.44 -2.15 -7.19
C VAL A 44 -5.08 -3.31 -8.11
N LEU A 45 -5.38 -3.20 -9.40
CA LEU A 45 -5.09 -4.25 -10.39
C LEU A 45 -3.58 -4.56 -10.46
N ILE A 46 -2.74 -3.52 -10.47
CA ILE A 46 -1.28 -3.66 -10.43
C ILE A 46 -0.86 -4.40 -9.16
N CYS A 47 -1.25 -3.92 -7.98
CA CYS A 47 -0.89 -4.53 -6.70
C CYS A 47 -1.34 -6.00 -6.62
N PHE A 48 -2.55 -6.32 -7.06
CA PHE A 48 -3.08 -7.67 -6.99
C PHE A 48 -2.45 -8.60 -8.02
N THR A 49 -2.11 -8.10 -9.21
CA THR A 49 -1.35 -8.87 -10.21
C THR A 49 0.04 -9.21 -9.68
N ILE A 50 0.74 -8.24 -9.08
CA ILE A 50 2.05 -8.47 -8.45
C ILE A 50 1.91 -9.45 -7.28
N THR A 51 0.89 -9.32 -6.44
CA THR A 51 0.62 -10.24 -5.34
C THR A 51 0.42 -11.67 -5.84
N TYR A 52 -0.43 -11.84 -6.85
CA TYR A 52 -0.73 -13.14 -7.46
C TYR A 52 0.54 -13.80 -8.03
N THR A 53 1.30 -13.05 -8.83
CA THR A 53 2.56 -13.54 -9.40
C THR A 53 3.59 -13.90 -8.33
N THR A 54 3.59 -13.16 -7.23
CA THR A 54 4.53 -13.38 -6.13
C THR A 54 4.21 -14.66 -5.35
N PHE A 55 2.93 -14.94 -5.06
CA PHE A 55 2.50 -16.09 -4.24
C PHE A 55 2.19 -17.38 -5.00
N PHE A 56 1.54 -17.30 -6.16
CA PHE A 56 0.88 -18.46 -6.77
C PHE A 56 1.59 -18.99 -8.03
N VAL A 57 2.39 -18.17 -8.71
CA VAL A 57 3.03 -18.59 -9.97
C VAL A 57 4.24 -19.49 -9.73
N LYS A 58 4.96 -19.35 -8.60
CA LYS A 58 6.12 -20.19 -8.23
C LYS A 58 6.22 -20.33 -6.71
N LYS A 59 6.86 -21.40 -6.22
CA LYS A 59 7.09 -21.64 -4.78
C LYS A 59 7.82 -20.43 -4.16
N PRO A 60 7.15 -19.61 -3.33
CA PRO A 60 7.70 -18.32 -2.92
C PRO A 60 8.72 -18.52 -1.79
N ASN A 61 9.92 -17.98 -1.97
CA ASN A 61 10.90 -17.84 -0.89
C ASN A 61 10.41 -16.79 0.14
N GLN A 62 11.08 -16.70 1.29
CA GLN A 62 10.64 -15.82 2.39
C GLN A 62 10.56 -14.34 1.96
N THR A 63 11.54 -13.85 1.20
CA THR A 63 11.54 -12.49 0.66
C THR A 63 10.34 -12.22 -0.25
N ARG A 64 10.02 -13.15 -1.17
CA ARG A 64 8.83 -13.05 -2.02
C ARG A 64 7.55 -13.07 -1.20
N LYS A 65 7.44 -13.93 -0.18
CA LYS A 65 6.26 -13.92 0.70
C LYS A 65 6.07 -12.55 1.36
N LEU A 66 7.14 -11.96 1.91
CA LEU A 66 7.06 -10.63 2.54
C LEU A 66 6.69 -9.54 1.51
N PHE A 67 7.32 -9.55 0.34
CA PHE A 67 7.01 -8.59 -0.73
C PHE A 67 5.56 -8.72 -1.21
N GLY A 68 5.08 -9.95 -1.40
CA GLY A 68 3.68 -10.23 -1.75
C GLY A 68 2.72 -9.77 -0.66
N THR A 69 3.05 -9.96 0.62
CA THR A 69 2.24 -9.46 1.74
C THR A 69 2.18 -7.94 1.77
N VAL A 70 3.32 -7.24 1.59
CA VAL A 70 3.34 -5.77 1.50
C VAL A 70 2.45 -5.30 0.35
N THR A 71 2.62 -5.89 -0.83
CA THR A 71 1.86 -5.53 -2.03
C THR A 71 0.36 -5.77 -1.85
N LEU A 72 -0.02 -6.86 -1.17
CA LEU A 72 -1.42 -7.14 -0.84
C LEU A 72 -2.00 -6.06 0.09
N ILE A 73 -1.31 -5.71 1.17
CA ILE A 73 -1.76 -4.67 2.12
C ILE A 73 -1.91 -3.34 1.40
N LEU A 74 -0.94 -2.96 0.58
CA LEU A 74 -0.98 -1.73 -0.22
C LEU A 74 -2.15 -1.74 -1.22
N GLY A 75 -2.43 -2.88 -1.87
CA GLY A 75 -3.61 -3.04 -2.72
C GLY A 75 -4.92 -2.90 -1.96
N THR A 76 -5.00 -3.43 -0.73
CA THR A 76 -6.16 -3.25 0.16
C THR A 76 -6.37 -1.78 0.53
N ILE A 77 -5.30 -1.03 0.80
CA ILE A 77 -5.38 0.42 1.05
C ILE A 77 -5.98 1.14 -0.16
N CYS A 78 -5.51 0.85 -1.38
CA CYS A 78 -6.07 1.44 -2.60
C CYS A 78 -7.57 1.12 -2.79
N ILE A 79 -8.01 -0.08 -2.42
CA ILE A 79 -9.45 -0.45 -2.43
C ILE A 79 -10.22 0.40 -1.42
N LEU A 80 -9.72 0.55 -0.20
CA LEU A 80 -10.37 1.33 0.84
C LEU A 80 -10.47 2.81 0.45
N ASP A 81 -9.42 3.37 -0.16
CA ASP A 81 -9.45 4.74 -0.68
C ASP A 81 -10.50 4.89 -1.78
N PHE A 82 -10.51 3.98 -2.76
CA PHE A 82 -11.53 3.95 -3.81
C PHE A 82 -12.94 3.91 -3.22
N LEU A 83 -13.21 2.98 -2.29
CA LEU A 83 -14.51 2.85 -1.64
C LEU A 83 -14.88 4.10 -0.84
N SER A 84 -13.90 4.73 -0.17
CA SER A 84 -14.13 5.97 0.59
C SER A 84 -14.58 7.11 -0.33
N GLN A 85 -14.03 7.19 -1.53
CA GLN A 85 -14.41 8.17 -2.54
C GLN A 85 -15.78 7.86 -3.17
N VAL A 86 -16.11 6.58 -3.40
CA VAL A 86 -17.43 6.15 -3.89
C VAL A 86 -18.53 6.44 -2.88
N ALA A 87 -18.27 6.19 -1.59
CA ALA A 87 -19.23 6.42 -0.52
C ALA A 87 -19.63 7.90 -0.42
N GLY A 88 -18.73 8.82 -0.80
CA GLY A 88 -18.93 10.25 -0.63
C GLY A 88 -18.60 10.72 0.80
N PRO A 89 -18.89 12.00 1.13
CA PRO A 89 -18.58 12.57 2.44
C PRO A 89 -19.58 12.06 3.50
N THR A 90 -19.32 10.86 4.01
CA THR A 90 -20.19 10.14 4.95
C THR A 90 -19.35 9.50 6.04
N ASP A 91 -19.97 9.09 7.15
CA ASP A 91 -19.26 8.38 8.22
C ASP A 91 -18.59 7.08 7.74
N GLN A 92 -19.12 6.47 6.67
CA GLN A 92 -18.51 5.28 6.06
C GLN A 92 -17.13 5.59 5.45
N SER A 93 -16.97 6.73 4.77
CA SER A 93 -15.66 7.10 4.21
C SER A 93 -14.65 7.44 5.31
N ILE A 94 -15.10 8.09 6.38
CA ILE A 94 -14.29 8.31 7.59
C ILE A 94 -13.84 6.98 8.21
N TYR A 95 -14.75 6.02 8.35
CA TYR A 95 -14.44 4.71 8.91
C TYR A 95 -13.41 3.94 8.05
N MET A 96 -13.54 3.99 6.72
CA MET A 96 -12.58 3.39 5.80
C MET A 96 -11.18 4.03 5.95
N GLN A 97 -11.10 5.36 6.08
CA GLN A 97 -9.83 6.05 6.33
C GLN A 97 -9.22 5.69 7.69
N LYS A 98 -10.03 5.56 8.73
CA LYS A 98 -9.55 5.10 10.04
C LYS A 98 -8.96 3.69 9.94
N ILE A 99 -9.55 2.79 9.16
CA ILE A 99 -8.95 1.47 8.88
C ILE A 99 -7.62 1.62 8.15
N ILE A 100 -7.53 2.45 7.11
CA ILE A 100 -6.29 2.69 6.36
C ILE A 100 -5.16 3.08 7.30
N ILE A 101 -5.39 4.05 8.18
CA ILE A 101 -4.40 4.54 9.14
C ILE A 101 -3.91 3.44 10.09
N VAL A 102 -4.75 2.46 10.41
CA VAL A 102 -4.39 1.31 11.26
C VAL A 102 -3.56 0.29 10.50
N ILE A 103 -3.87 0.03 9.22
CA ILE A 103 -3.20 -1.01 8.42
C ILE A 103 -1.91 -0.50 7.76
N TYR A 104 -1.79 0.80 7.50
CA TYR A 104 -0.65 1.39 6.82
C TYR A 104 0.72 1.09 7.50
N PRO A 105 0.84 1.17 8.84
CA PRO A 105 2.07 0.79 9.54
C PRO A 105 2.49 -0.65 9.27
N PHE A 106 1.57 -1.59 9.00
CA PHE A 106 1.96 -2.96 8.71
C PHE A 106 2.73 -3.08 7.40
N ALA A 107 2.32 -2.33 6.36
CA ALA A 107 3.04 -2.33 5.09
C ALA A 107 4.47 -1.81 5.24
N THR A 108 4.66 -0.70 5.97
CA THR A 108 5.98 -0.08 6.18
C THR A 108 6.90 -0.96 7.03
N PHE A 109 6.39 -1.53 8.12
CA PHE A 109 7.16 -2.41 9.00
C PHE A 109 7.47 -3.78 8.39
N ILE A 110 6.62 -4.32 7.51
CA ILE A 110 6.96 -5.55 6.79
C ILE A 110 7.99 -5.25 5.69
N ALA A 111 7.85 -4.14 4.98
CA ALA A 111 8.78 -3.71 3.94
C ALA A 111 10.20 -3.54 4.47
N MET A 112 10.37 -3.01 5.69
CA MET A 112 11.71 -2.82 6.28
C MET A 112 12.48 -4.13 6.51
N LEU A 113 11.80 -5.28 6.54
CA LEU A 113 12.40 -6.60 6.77
C LEU A 113 12.96 -7.23 5.49
N ILE A 114 12.49 -6.78 4.33
CA ILE A 114 12.82 -7.36 3.02
C ILE A 114 14.33 -7.33 2.72
N PRO A 115 15.09 -6.24 3.00
CA PRO A 115 16.54 -6.23 2.80
C PRO A 115 17.25 -7.32 3.60
N ARG A 116 16.80 -7.57 4.85
CA ARG A 116 17.41 -8.58 5.71
C ARG A 116 17.15 -9.98 5.17
N THR A 117 15.96 -10.26 4.64
CA THR A 117 15.61 -11.59 4.12
C THR A 117 16.29 -11.93 2.81
N LEU A 118 16.80 -10.93 2.08
CA LEU A 118 17.67 -11.14 0.93
C LEU A 118 19.03 -11.76 1.30
N CYS A 119 19.48 -11.60 2.56
CA CYS A 119 20.79 -12.08 3.00
C CYS A 119 20.71 -13.21 4.03
N MET A 120 19.74 -13.18 4.94
CA MET A 120 19.56 -14.21 5.98
C MET A 120 18.07 -14.48 6.24
N PRO A 121 17.66 -15.74 6.40
CA PRO A 121 16.27 -16.05 6.74
C PRO A 121 15.89 -15.49 8.11
N LEU A 122 14.64 -15.04 8.27
CA LEU A 122 14.13 -14.59 9.58
C LEU A 122 13.81 -15.79 10.46
N LYS A 123 14.18 -15.71 11.74
CA LYS A 123 13.69 -16.64 12.77
C LYS A 123 12.25 -16.28 13.15
N ASN A 124 11.35 -17.26 13.25
CA ASN A 124 9.89 -17.06 13.41
C ASN A 124 9.49 -16.12 14.56
N ARG A 125 10.18 -16.15 15.71
CA ARG A 125 9.85 -15.28 16.86
C ARG A 125 10.20 -13.80 16.64
N THR A 126 11.09 -13.48 15.71
CA THR A 126 11.52 -12.09 15.43
C THR A 126 10.45 -11.32 14.67
N LEU A 127 9.71 -11.96 13.77
CA LEU A 127 8.64 -11.33 12.99
C LEU A 127 7.49 -10.87 13.91
N LEU A 128 7.04 -11.74 14.82
CA LEU A 128 5.94 -11.43 15.75
C LEU A 128 6.26 -10.23 16.64
N LYS A 129 7.48 -10.15 17.19
CA LYS A 129 7.93 -9.02 18.02
C LYS A 129 7.96 -7.70 17.25
N ILE A 130 8.36 -7.76 15.98
CA ILE A 130 8.41 -6.58 15.11
C ILE A 130 7.00 -6.12 14.72
N LEU A 131 6.05 -7.05 14.55
CA LEU A 131 4.66 -6.74 14.23
C LEU A 131 3.87 -6.18 15.42
N MET A 132 4.36 -6.27 16.66
CA MET A 132 3.72 -5.59 17.79
C MET A 132 3.81 -4.06 17.69
N PHE A 133 4.90 -3.52 17.15
CA PHE A 133 5.07 -2.08 16.98
C PHE A 133 4.06 -1.42 16.01
N PRO A 134 3.84 -1.93 14.79
CA PRO A 134 2.82 -1.35 13.90
C PRO A 134 1.40 -1.48 14.46
N VAL A 135 1.10 -2.53 15.24
CA VAL A 135 -0.16 -2.62 15.99
C VAL A 135 -0.30 -1.45 16.95
N MET A 136 0.73 -1.17 17.76
CA MET A 136 0.70 -0.05 18.71
C MET A 136 0.55 1.31 18.01
N ILE A 137 1.26 1.54 16.90
CA ILE A 137 1.15 2.78 16.11
C ILE A 137 -0.23 2.93 15.47
N GLY A 138 -0.76 1.85 14.90
CA GLY A 138 -2.11 1.82 14.34
C GLY A 138 -3.18 2.09 15.40
N LEU A 139 -3.09 1.45 16.57
CA LEU A 139 -4.05 1.64 17.66
C LEU A 139 -3.93 3.00 18.34
N PHE A 140 -2.72 3.57 18.43
CA PHE A 140 -2.49 4.93 18.94
C PHE A 140 -3.33 5.97 18.20
N SER A 141 -3.48 5.82 16.88
CA SER A 141 -4.31 6.71 16.06
C SER A 141 -5.80 6.67 16.41
N ILE A 142 -6.29 5.55 16.94
CA ILE A 142 -7.67 5.37 17.37
C ILE A 142 -7.86 5.95 18.78
N SER A 143 -6.92 5.68 19.69
CA SER A 143 -7.06 6.03 21.10
C SER A 143 -6.96 7.53 21.40
N MET A 144 -6.40 8.34 20.50
CA MET A 144 -6.26 9.80 20.66
C MET A 144 -7.44 10.61 20.06
N GLY A 145 -8.63 10.01 19.92
CA GLY A 145 -9.81 10.71 19.38
C GLY A 145 -9.99 10.58 17.86
N GLY A 146 -9.08 9.86 17.18
CA GLY A 146 -9.13 9.60 15.76
C GLY A 146 -8.44 10.68 14.93
N ILE A 147 -7.52 10.26 14.07
CA ILE A 147 -6.80 11.15 13.16
C ILE A 147 -7.72 11.82 12.13
N VAL A 148 -8.71 11.09 11.61
CA VAL A 148 -9.73 11.64 10.69
C VAL A 148 -10.96 12.00 11.48
N THR A 149 -11.27 13.30 11.51
CA THR A 149 -12.35 13.89 12.30
C THR A 149 -13.59 14.16 11.49
N GLY A 150 -13.47 14.30 10.17
CA GLY A 150 -14.59 14.59 9.28
C GLY A 150 -14.29 14.29 7.82
N ALA A 151 -15.32 14.40 6.98
CA ALA A 151 -15.23 14.32 5.53
C ALA A 151 -16.19 15.33 4.91
N GLU A 152 -15.74 16.02 3.87
CA GLU A 152 -16.53 17.00 3.12
C GLU A 152 -16.40 16.79 1.62
N ALA A 153 -17.42 17.18 0.85
CA ALA A 153 -17.28 17.26 -0.60
C ALA A 153 -16.44 18.48 -0.95
N SER A 154 -15.40 18.28 -1.74
CA SER A 154 -14.56 19.35 -2.28
C SER A 154 -14.49 19.27 -3.79
N CYS A 155 -14.10 20.38 -4.42
CA CYS A 155 -13.98 20.51 -5.86
C CYS A 155 -12.65 21.15 -6.22
N LEU A 156 -11.91 20.55 -7.17
CA LEU A 156 -10.72 21.12 -7.77
C LEU A 156 -10.87 21.10 -9.29
N ASN A 157 -11.00 22.27 -9.93
CA ASN A 157 -11.15 22.38 -11.38
C ASN A 157 -12.19 21.39 -11.95
N GLU A 158 -13.40 21.40 -11.39
CA GLU A 158 -14.53 20.51 -11.75
C GLU A 158 -14.43 19.04 -11.27
N LEU A 159 -13.31 18.64 -10.66
CA LEU A 159 -13.17 17.32 -10.03
C LEU A 159 -13.80 17.35 -8.64
N ILE A 160 -14.94 16.67 -8.49
CA ILE A 160 -15.57 16.45 -7.19
C ILE A 160 -14.91 15.24 -6.51
N PHE A 161 -14.56 15.40 -5.24
CA PHE A 161 -13.95 14.34 -4.43
C PHE A 161 -14.28 14.51 -2.95
N VAL A 162 -14.04 13.46 -2.17
CA VAL A 162 -14.15 13.47 -0.71
C VAL A 162 -12.83 13.96 -0.13
N LYS A 163 -12.87 15.15 0.49
CA LYS A 163 -11.79 15.71 1.28
C LYS A 163 -11.94 15.23 2.71
N PHE A 164 -10.87 14.69 3.29
CA PHE A 164 -10.84 14.29 4.68
C PHE A 164 -10.29 15.41 5.56
N LEU A 165 -10.90 15.59 6.72
CA LEU A 165 -10.43 16.52 7.73
C LEU A 165 -9.58 15.75 8.74
N TYR A 166 -8.33 16.17 8.86
CA TYR A 166 -7.35 15.55 9.73
C TYR A 166 -7.11 16.41 10.97
N LEU A 167 -6.93 15.77 12.12
CA LEU A 167 -6.41 16.44 13.30
C LEU A 167 -4.88 16.52 13.14
N GLU A 168 -4.42 17.67 12.65
CA GLU A 168 -3.06 17.88 12.13
C GLU A 168 -1.94 17.47 13.09
N ASP A 169 -2.08 17.79 14.39
CA ASP A 169 -1.09 17.43 15.41
C ASP A 169 -0.93 15.91 15.54
N ILE A 170 -2.04 15.18 15.65
CA ILE A 170 -2.01 13.72 15.79
C ILE A 170 -1.59 13.07 14.48
N TYR A 171 -2.03 13.60 13.33
CA TYR A 171 -1.59 13.14 12.01
C TYR A 171 -0.07 13.28 11.86
N SER A 172 0.49 14.43 12.27
CA SER A 172 1.94 14.69 12.22
C SER A 172 2.72 13.75 13.14
N MET A 173 2.23 13.51 14.36
CA MET A 173 2.82 12.52 15.27
C MET A 173 2.77 11.10 14.69
N TRP A 174 1.67 10.73 14.05
CA TRP A 174 1.50 9.43 13.41
C TRP A 174 2.44 9.26 12.21
N ILE A 175 2.60 10.29 11.37
CA ILE A 175 3.61 10.29 10.29
C ILE A 175 5.01 10.12 10.87
N PHE A 176 5.35 10.88 11.91
CA PHE A 176 6.66 10.79 12.55
C PHE A 176 6.94 9.39 13.08
N ALA A 177 5.96 8.76 13.75
CA ALA A 177 6.07 7.38 14.22
C ALA A 177 6.25 6.38 13.06
N ASN A 178 5.56 6.59 11.94
CA ASN A 178 5.68 5.78 10.73
C ASN A 178 6.99 6.03 9.95
N PHE A 179 7.70 7.13 10.22
CA PHE A 179 9.00 7.42 9.63
C PHE A 179 10.16 6.65 10.28
N LEU A 180 10.02 6.24 11.55
CA LEU A 180 11.04 5.47 12.26
C LEU A 180 11.46 4.17 11.51
N PRO A 181 10.52 3.33 11.01
CA PRO A 181 10.84 2.19 10.14
C PRO A 181 11.68 2.54 8.91
N VAL A 182 11.48 3.73 8.33
CA VAL A 182 12.23 4.20 7.15
C VAL A 182 13.69 4.47 7.52
N ILE A 183 13.93 5.12 8.65
CA ILE A 183 15.29 5.36 9.17
C ILE A 183 15.99 4.02 9.41
N VAL A 184 15.30 3.10 10.08
CA VAL A 184 15.79 1.75 10.38
C VAL A 184 16.09 0.98 9.09
N PHE A 185 15.22 1.07 8.09
CA PHE A 185 15.41 0.48 6.77
C PHE A 185 16.70 0.96 6.11
N TYR A 186 16.94 2.27 6.04
CA TYR A 186 18.15 2.81 5.40
C TYR A 186 19.41 2.44 6.18
N TYR A 187 19.35 2.47 7.51
CA TYR A 187 20.46 2.04 8.36
C TYR A 187 20.86 0.58 8.10
N TYR A 188 19.89 -0.34 8.11
CA TYR A 188 20.16 -1.76 7.83
C TYR A 188 20.58 -1.98 6.39
N SER A 189 19.91 -1.35 5.42
CA SER A 189 20.25 -1.45 4.00
C SER A 189 21.69 -1.00 3.73
N GLY A 190 22.13 0.10 4.35
CA GLY A 190 23.50 0.58 4.27
C GLY A 190 24.53 -0.39 4.86
N LYS A 191 24.21 -1.04 5.98
CA LYS A 191 25.06 -2.11 6.54
C LYS A 191 25.12 -3.33 5.63
N ILE A 192 23.99 -3.76 5.08
CA ILE A 192 23.88 -4.93 4.20
C ILE A 192 24.68 -4.70 2.91
N LEU A 193 24.56 -3.52 2.28
CA LEU A 193 25.33 -3.15 1.08
C LEU A 193 26.84 -3.18 1.31
N LYS A 194 27.32 -2.95 2.54
CA LYS A 194 28.74 -2.98 2.89
C LYS A 194 29.26 -4.38 3.22
N SER A 195 28.38 -5.37 3.41
CA SER A 195 28.75 -6.74 3.77
C SER A 195 29.55 -7.44 2.68
N PRO A 196 30.63 -8.19 3.01
CA PRO A 196 31.40 -8.98 2.04
C PRO A 196 30.54 -9.94 1.23
N ALA A 197 29.52 -10.55 1.86
CA ALA A 197 28.61 -11.49 1.22
C ALA A 197 27.75 -10.87 0.10
N VAL A 198 27.49 -9.57 0.18
CA VAL A 198 26.73 -8.82 -0.84
C VAL A 198 27.68 -8.25 -1.88
N LYS A 199 28.84 -7.73 -1.46
CA LYS A 199 29.85 -7.18 -2.39
C LYS A 199 30.41 -8.23 -3.35
N SER A 200 30.54 -9.48 -2.91
CA SER A 200 30.99 -10.57 -3.77
C SER A 200 29.94 -11.05 -4.77
N ASN A 201 28.66 -10.73 -4.58
CA ASN A 201 27.56 -11.13 -5.46
C ASN A 201 26.90 -9.92 -6.14
N LYS A 202 27.34 -9.63 -7.37
CA LYS A 202 26.85 -8.50 -8.18
C LYS A 202 25.33 -8.53 -8.38
N GLU A 203 24.74 -9.70 -8.53
CA GLU A 203 23.30 -9.84 -8.76
C GLU A 203 22.51 -9.43 -7.50
N VAL A 204 22.88 -9.94 -6.33
CA VAL A 204 22.25 -9.58 -5.05
C VAL A 204 22.40 -8.09 -4.77
N MET A 205 23.59 -7.53 -5.05
CA MET A 205 23.84 -6.10 -4.90
C MET A 205 22.93 -5.25 -5.80
N ASN A 206 22.76 -5.62 -7.08
CA ASN A 206 21.90 -4.89 -8.01
C ASN A 206 20.43 -4.96 -7.58
N ARG A 207 19.93 -6.14 -7.19
CA ARG A 207 18.56 -6.30 -6.67
C ARG A 207 18.33 -5.43 -5.44
N LEU A 208 19.27 -5.42 -4.49
CA LEU A 208 19.17 -4.60 -3.29
C LEU A 208 19.15 -3.10 -3.62
N LYS A 209 19.99 -2.64 -4.56
CA LYS A 209 19.99 -1.24 -5.01
C LYS A 209 18.66 -0.83 -5.65
N ILE A 210 18.11 -1.67 -6.54
CA ILE A 210 16.81 -1.40 -7.18
C ILE A 210 15.70 -1.36 -6.13
N PHE A 211 15.72 -2.28 -5.17
CA PHE A 211 14.72 -2.30 -4.09
C PHE A 211 14.80 -1.05 -3.21
N ILE A 212 16.02 -0.64 -2.81
CA ILE A 212 16.23 0.60 -2.05
C ILE A 212 15.72 1.80 -2.84
N LEU A 213 16.07 1.90 -4.12
CA LEU A 213 15.60 2.98 -4.99
C LEU A 213 14.08 3.02 -5.09
N ALA A 214 13.43 1.88 -5.33
CA ALA A 214 11.97 1.79 -5.40
C ALA A 214 11.30 2.20 -4.07
N PHE A 215 11.88 1.79 -2.94
CA PHE A 215 11.41 2.20 -1.61
C PHE A 215 11.67 3.69 -1.34
N THR A 216 12.77 4.27 -1.83
CA THR A 216 13.02 5.72 -1.75
C THR A 216 11.98 6.50 -2.55
N VAL A 217 11.67 6.06 -3.78
CA VAL A 217 10.62 6.66 -4.60
C VAL A 217 9.26 6.57 -3.90
N LEU A 218 8.93 5.42 -3.28
CA LEU A 218 7.72 5.27 -2.47
C LEU A 218 7.65 6.34 -1.38
N VAL A 219 8.68 6.42 -0.54
CA VAL A 219 8.71 7.35 0.59
C VAL A 219 8.52 8.78 0.12
N VAL A 220 9.28 9.22 -0.90
CA VAL A 220 9.18 10.59 -1.43
C VAL A 220 7.77 10.89 -1.95
N LEU A 221 7.18 9.98 -2.73
CA LEU A 221 5.84 10.17 -3.28
C LEU A 221 4.76 10.16 -2.20
N VAL A 222 4.82 9.23 -1.24
CA VAL A 222 3.90 9.19 -0.09
C VAL A 222 3.95 10.50 0.68
N PHE A 223 5.14 11.02 0.97
CA PHE A 223 5.28 12.29 1.69
C PHE A 223 4.75 13.48 0.87
N ALA A 224 5.09 13.56 -0.41
CA ALA A 224 4.62 14.64 -1.28
C ALA A 224 3.09 14.63 -1.41
N PHE A 225 2.48 13.46 -1.60
CA PHE A 225 1.02 13.32 -1.68
C PHE A 225 0.35 13.50 -0.33
N GLY A 226 0.94 13.03 0.77
CA GLY A 226 0.40 13.26 2.12
C GLY A 226 0.38 14.74 2.50
N ILE A 227 1.42 15.50 2.12
CA ILE A 227 1.41 16.97 2.25
C ILE A 227 0.26 17.56 1.42
N ALA A 228 0.05 17.09 0.19
CA ALA A 228 -1.02 17.58 -0.65
C ALA A 228 -2.43 17.26 -0.09
N GLU A 229 -2.61 16.08 0.49
CA GLU A 229 -3.84 15.66 1.15
C GLU A 229 -4.19 16.53 2.34
N VAL A 230 -3.22 16.84 3.19
CA VAL A 230 -3.46 17.61 4.42
C VAL A 230 -3.53 19.11 4.14
N VAL A 231 -2.56 19.65 3.39
CA VAL A 231 -2.44 21.11 3.20
C VAL A 231 -3.37 21.61 2.11
N PHE A 232 -3.45 20.91 0.98
CA PHE A 232 -4.27 21.31 -0.16
C PHE A 232 -5.62 20.60 -0.19
N GLY A 233 -5.87 19.67 0.74
CA GLY A 233 -7.12 18.95 0.82
C GLY A 233 -7.38 18.10 -0.41
N THR A 234 -6.35 17.59 -1.11
CA THR A 234 -6.53 16.73 -2.27
C THR A 234 -7.14 15.37 -1.85
N PRO A 235 -7.72 14.60 -2.78
CA PRO A 235 -8.09 13.21 -2.46
C PRO A 235 -6.86 12.40 -1.99
N PRO A 236 -7.05 11.22 -1.35
CA PRO A 236 -5.96 10.39 -0.85
C PRO A 236 -5.13 9.82 -2.00
N LEU A 237 -4.13 10.56 -2.48
CA LEU A 237 -3.26 10.22 -3.60
C LEU A 237 -2.05 9.38 -3.15
N SER A 238 -1.72 9.39 -1.86
CA SER A 238 -0.60 8.69 -1.24
C SER A 238 -0.68 7.18 -1.48
N SER A 239 -1.87 6.58 -1.55
CA SER A 239 -2.03 5.16 -1.90
C SER A 239 -1.64 4.83 -3.33
N LEU A 240 -1.77 5.76 -4.28
CA LEU A 240 -1.38 5.56 -5.69
C LEU A 240 0.14 5.35 -5.83
N SER A 241 0.93 6.01 -4.99
CA SER A 241 2.38 5.84 -4.96
C SER A 241 2.80 4.39 -4.67
N SER A 242 1.95 3.64 -3.98
CA SER A 242 2.14 2.23 -3.65
C SER A 242 2.23 1.35 -4.90
N ALA A 243 1.39 1.60 -5.91
CA ALA A 243 1.39 0.83 -7.16
C ALA A 243 2.65 1.10 -7.99
N ILE A 244 3.10 2.36 -8.03
CA ILE A 244 4.33 2.75 -8.73
C ILE A 244 5.54 2.08 -8.07
N ALA A 245 5.66 2.21 -6.74
CA ALA A 245 6.78 1.64 -6.01
C ALA A 245 6.81 0.12 -6.03
N THR A 246 5.66 -0.55 -5.89
CA THR A 246 5.59 -2.02 -5.98
C THR A 246 5.95 -2.51 -7.37
N SER A 247 5.54 -1.80 -8.43
CA SER A 247 5.94 -2.11 -9.81
C SER A 247 7.45 -2.00 -10.01
N LEU A 248 8.07 -0.92 -9.53
CA LEU A 248 9.52 -0.73 -9.58
C LEU A 248 10.26 -1.79 -8.73
N ALA A 249 9.77 -2.05 -7.52
CA ALA A 249 10.35 -3.05 -6.62
C ALA A 249 10.24 -4.47 -7.17
N MET A 250 9.20 -4.79 -7.94
CA MET A 250 9.06 -6.10 -8.59
C MET A 250 10.26 -6.41 -9.50
N VAL A 251 10.88 -5.42 -10.13
CA VAL A 251 12.08 -5.59 -10.95
C VAL A 251 13.25 -6.14 -10.12
N ALA A 252 13.39 -5.71 -8.87
CA ALA A 252 14.40 -6.25 -7.95
C ALA A 252 14.18 -7.73 -7.60
N PHE A 253 12.97 -8.26 -7.80
CA PHE A 253 12.60 -9.64 -7.46
C PHE A 253 12.38 -10.53 -8.68
N LYS A 254 12.57 -10.02 -9.91
CA LYS A 254 12.70 -10.88 -11.10
C LYS A 254 13.91 -11.80 -10.93
N LEU A 255 13.69 -13.11 -11.10
CA LEU A 255 14.75 -14.11 -11.02
C LEU A 255 15.67 -13.94 -12.25
N GLY A 256 16.98 -13.88 -12.03
CA GLY A 256 18.00 -13.55 -13.03
C GLY A 256 18.16 -14.47 -14.24
N ASN A 257 17.22 -15.40 -14.48
CA ASN A 257 17.22 -16.33 -15.63
C ASN A 257 15.91 -16.31 -16.45
N GLU A 258 15.03 -15.32 -16.27
CA GLU A 258 13.84 -15.17 -17.12
C GLU A 258 14.20 -14.40 -18.40
N LYS A 259 14.51 -15.13 -19.49
CA LYS A 259 14.42 -14.58 -20.86
C LYS A 259 12.93 -14.42 -21.19
N MET A 260 12.59 -13.26 -21.76
CA MET A 260 11.26 -12.98 -22.34
C MET A 260 10.92 -13.97 -23.45
#